data_AF-F5T213-F1
#
_entry.id   AF-F5T213-F1
#
_cell.length_a   1.000
_cell.length_b   1.000
_cell.length_c   1.000
_cell.angle_alpha   90.00
_cell.angle_beta   90.00
_cell.angle_gamma   90.00
#
_symmetry.space_group_name_H-M   'P 1'
#
loop_
_entity.id
_entity.type
_entity.pdbx_description
1 polymer ?
#
loop_
_entity_poly.entity_id
_entity_poly.type
_entity_poly.pdbx_seq_one_letter_code
_entity_poly.pdbx_strand_id
1 'polypeptide(L)'
;MKNLKQSRCVIGIKGQTPDPDFPVDIWFDSLKSVANVLSKENQQLLKVIAEQQPQSVTELAMLTGRAVSNVSRTLKTLGKYNLVEMQSTKNMLRPTVTHQEFLVVVNNEQ
;
A
#
# COMPACT_ATOMS: atom_id res chain seq x y z
N MET A 1 -11.79 -6.49 -20.62
CA MET A 1 -12.35 -6.54 -19.25
C MET A 1 -11.27 -7.09 -18.33
N LYS A 2 -10.45 -6.23 -17.71
CA LYS A 2 -9.44 -6.70 -16.75
C LYS A 2 -10.18 -7.10 -15.48
N ASN A 3 -10.06 -8.37 -15.10
CA ASN A 3 -10.70 -8.97 -13.93
C ASN A 3 -10.32 -8.16 -12.68
N LEU A 4 -11.26 -7.36 -12.14
CA LEU A 4 -11.18 -6.80 -10.78
C LEU A 4 -11.43 -7.89 -9.73
N LYS A 5 -10.77 -9.06 -9.87
CA LYS A 5 -10.42 -9.83 -8.68
C LYS A 5 -9.29 -9.04 -8.01
N GLN A 6 -9.68 -7.96 -7.33
CA GLN A 6 -8.84 -7.27 -6.37
C GLN A 6 -8.42 -8.32 -5.35
N SER A 7 -7.23 -8.88 -5.53
CA SER A 7 -6.64 -9.82 -4.58
C SER A 7 -6.42 -9.05 -3.29
N ARG A 8 -7.32 -9.26 -2.33
CA ARG A 8 -7.16 -8.84 -0.95
C ARG A 8 -5.77 -9.23 -0.51
N CYS A 9 -4.99 -8.27 -0.04
CA CYS A 9 -3.68 -8.52 0.50
C CYS A 9 -3.83 -8.94 1.97
N VAL A 10 -3.39 -10.15 2.28
CA VAL A 10 -3.29 -10.66 3.64
C VAL A 10 -1.95 -10.24 4.21
N ILE A 11 -2.01 -9.54 5.35
CA ILE A 11 -0.87 -9.00 6.07
C ILE A 11 -0.70 -9.79 7.36
N GLY A 12 0.47 -10.39 7.52
CA GLY A 12 0.88 -11.10 8.74
C GLY A 12 1.94 -10.32 9.51
N ILE A 13 2.09 -10.65 10.79
CA ILE A 13 3.13 -10.11 11.65
C ILE A 13 4.24 -11.14 11.83
N LYS A 14 5.48 -10.74 11.54
CA LYS A 14 6.66 -11.62 11.71
C LYS A 14 6.76 -12.11 13.15
N GLY A 15 7.12 -13.38 13.30
CA GLY A 15 7.21 -14.04 14.60
C GLY A 15 5.91 -14.68 15.07
N GLN A 16 4.77 -14.43 14.40
CA GLN A 16 3.53 -15.16 14.65
C GLN A 16 3.41 -16.36 13.72
N THR A 17 2.78 -17.42 14.21
CA THR A 17 2.39 -18.57 13.38
C THR A 17 1.31 -18.11 12.39
N PRO A 18 1.50 -18.31 11.07
CA PRO A 18 0.47 -17.99 10.09
C PRO A 18 -0.75 -18.88 10.32
N ASP A 19 -1.93 -18.28 10.14
CA ASP A 19 -3.18 -19.02 10.11
C ASP A 19 -3.29 -19.78 8.77
N PRO A 20 -3.51 -21.11 8.78
CA PRO A 20 -3.68 -21.90 7.56
C PRO A 20 -4.82 -21.42 6.65
N ASP A 21 -5.86 -20.81 7.22
CA ASP A 21 -7.01 -20.30 6.47
C ASP A 21 -6.72 -18.95 5.81
N PHE A 22 -5.66 -18.26 6.25
CA PHE A 22 -5.26 -16.93 5.75
C PHE A 22 -3.78 -16.93 5.31
N PRO A 23 -3.47 -17.44 4.10
CA PRO A 23 -2.12 -17.40 3.57
C PRO A 23 -1.63 -15.95 3.43
N VAL A 24 -0.49 -15.64 4.04
CA VAL A 24 0.04 -14.27 4.15
C VAL A 24 0.77 -13.87 2.86
N ASP A 25 0.37 -12.73 2.27
CA ASP A 25 1.04 -12.12 1.13
C ASP A 25 2.23 -11.25 1.54
N ILE A 26 2.06 -10.47 2.63
CA ILE A 26 3.05 -9.50 3.08
C ILE A 26 3.28 -9.63 4.59
N TRP A 27 4.56 -9.68 4.97
CA TRP A 27 4.98 -9.76 6.37
C TRP A 27 5.50 -8.42 6.89
N PHE A 28 4.89 -7.92 7.96
CA PHE A 28 5.33 -6.73 8.68
C PHE A 28 6.05 -7.09 9.97
N ASP A 29 6.98 -6.24 10.41
CA ASP A 29 7.75 -6.49 11.64
C ASP A 29 6.90 -6.34 12.92
N SER A 30 5.80 -5.59 12.88
CA SER A 30 4.88 -5.41 14.01
C SER A 30 3.55 -4.81 13.57
N LEU A 31 2.51 -4.99 14.40
CA LEU A 31 1.21 -4.34 14.21
C LEU A 31 1.33 -2.80 14.18
N LYS A 32 2.24 -2.22 14.99
CA LYS A 32 2.55 -0.79 14.96
C LYS A 32 3.05 -0.35 13.57
N SER A 33 3.90 -1.16 12.93
CA SER A 33 4.37 -0.88 11.57
C SER A 33 3.22 -0.91 10.56
N VAL A 34 2.32 -1.90 10.66
CA VAL A 34 1.10 -1.97 9.84
C VAL A 34 0.24 -0.72 10.01
N ALA A 35 -0.05 -0.31 11.24
CA ALA A 35 -0.87 0.87 11.53
C ALA A 35 -0.27 2.18 10.98
N ASN A 36 1.06 2.30 11.00
CA ASN A 36 1.76 3.46 10.42
C ASN A 36 1.70 3.47 8.89
N VAL A 37 1.86 2.31 8.26
CA VAL A 37 1.90 2.19 6.79
C VAL A 37 0.49 2.28 6.19
N LEU A 38 -0.49 1.63 6.81
CA LEU A 38 -1.91 1.66 6.43
C LEU A 38 -2.70 2.67 7.25
N SER A 39 -2.08 3.79 7.65
CA SER A 39 -2.78 4.89 8.31
C SER A 39 -3.91 5.43 7.43
N LYS A 40 -4.91 6.08 8.03
CA LYS A 40 -6.04 6.69 7.30
C LYS A 40 -5.57 7.59 6.15
N GLU A 41 -4.52 8.36 6.38
CA GLU A 41 -3.92 9.27 5.39
C GLU A 41 -3.30 8.51 4.20
N ASN A 42 -2.64 7.38 4.47
CA ASN A 42 -2.05 6.55 3.42
C ASN A 42 -3.12 5.72 2.69
N GLN A 43 -4.17 5.27 3.37
CA GLN A 43 -5.33 4.65 2.72
C GLN A 43 -6.03 5.63 1.77
N GLN A 44 -6.20 6.88 2.18
CA GLN A 44 -6.71 7.93 1.29
C GLN A 44 -5.78 8.17 0.10
N LEU A 45 -4.46 8.17 0.32
CA LEU A 45 -3.47 8.27 -0.76
C LEU A 45 -3.63 7.12 -1.77
N LEU A 46 -3.72 5.87 -1.29
CA LEU A 46 -3.92 4.69 -2.12
C LEU A 46 -5.22 4.78 -2.93
N LYS A 47 -6.32 5.22 -2.29
CA LYS A 47 -7.60 5.44 -2.96
C LYS A 47 -7.49 6.46 -4.09
N VAL A 48 -6.84 7.60 -3.85
CA VAL A 48 -6.62 8.62 -4.89
C VAL A 48 -5.77 8.08 -6.04
N ILE A 49 -4.73 7.30 -5.78
CA ILE A 49 -3.92 6.69 -6.84
C ILE A 49 -4.78 5.73 -7.70
N ALA A 50 -5.62 4.92 -7.06
CA ALA A 50 -6.47 3.96 -7.74
C ALA A 50 -7.58 4.63 -8.59
N GLU A 51 -8.22 5.67 -8.06
CA GLU A 51 -9.33 6.36 -8.72
C GLU A 51 -8.87 7.34 -9.80
N GLN A 52 -7.85 8.16 -9.50
CA GLN A 52 -7.43 9.27 -10.35
C GLN A 52 -6.25 8.93 -11.26
N GLN A 53 -5.53 7.82 -10.99
CA GLN A 53 -4.39 7.37 -11.80
C GLN A 53 -3.41 8.51 -12.15
N PRO A 54 -2.84 9.21 -11.15
CA PRO A 54 -1.96 10.34 -11.40
C PRO A 54 -0.72 9.91 -12.20
N GLN A 55 -0.29 10.77 -13.10
CA GLN A 55 0.85 10.53 -13.99
C GLN A 55 2.20 10.93 -13.34
N SER A 56 2.17 11.57 -12.17
CA SER A 56 3.38 11.95 -11.43
C SER A 56 3.18 12.06 -9.92
N VAL A 57 4.28 12.05 -9.16
CA VAL A 57 4.28 12.33 -7.71
C VAL A 57 3.78 13.73 -7.40
N THR A 58 4.11 14.72 -8.25
CA THR A 58 3.67 16.11 -8.09
C THR A 58 2.17 16.25 -8.24
N GLU A 59 1.59 15.58 -9.24
CA GLU A 59 0.13 15.54 -9.43
C GLU A 59 -0.58 14.87 -8.25
N LEU A 60 -0.08 13.72 -7.79
CA LEU A 60 -0.62 13.06 -6.61
C LEU A 60 -0.57 13.95 -5.35
N ALA A 61 0.51 14.72 -5.19
CA ALA A 61 0.67 15.67 -4.10
C ALA A 61 -0.38 16.79 -4.16
N MET A 62 -0.67 17.32 -5.35
CA MET A 62 -1.75 18.30 -5.54
C MET A 62 -3.12 17.70 -5.24
N LEU A 63 -3.44 16.51 -5.77
CA LEU A 63 -4.72 15.83 -5.55
C LEU A 63 -4.98 15.51 -4.08
N THR A 64 -3.92 15.26 -3.31
CA THR A 64 -4.03 14.91 -1.88
C THR A 64 -3.82 16.08 -0.94
N GLY A 65 -3.45 17.27 -1.45
CA GLY A 65 -3.13 18.44 -0.63
C GLY A 65 -1.89 18.25 0.25
N ARG A 66 -0.98 17.34 -0.13
CA ARG A 66 0.22 16.98 0.66
C ARG A 66 1.47 17.57 0.03
N ALA A 67 2.49 17.84 0.83
CA ALA A 67 3.81 18.21 0.30
C ALA A 67 4.40 17.06 -0.55
N VAL A 68 5.01 17.40 -1.70
CA VAL A 68 5.63 16.42 -2.62
C VAL A 68 6.66 15.53 -1.91
N SER A 69 7.46 16.11 -1.01
CA SER A 69 8.46 15.37 -0.23
C SER A 69 7.82 14.34 0.71
N ASN A 70 6.64 14.63 1.26
CA ASN A 70 5.89 13.69 2.10
C ASN A 70 5.31 12.55 1.26
N VAL A 71 4.69 12.87 0.12
CA VAL A 71 4.16 11.85 -0.79
C VAL A 71 5.28 10.94 -1.29
N SER A 72 6.41 11.49 -1.71
CA SER A 72 7.56 10.71 -2.17
C SER A 72 8.06 9.73 -1.09
N ARG A 73 8.19 10.18 0.16
CA ARG A 73 8.56 9.30 1.28
C ARG A 73 7.51 8.21 1.51
N THR A 74 6.23 8.55 1.51
CA THR A 74 5.15 7.57 1.64
C THR A 74 5.17 6.54 0.51
N LEU A 75 5.31 6.96 -0.75
CA LEU A 75 5.40 6.06 -1.90
C LEU A 75 6.59 5.10 -1.79
N LYS A 76 7.76 5.58 -1.34
CA LYS A 76 8.91 4.72 -1.06
C LYS A 76 8.59 3.68 0.01
N THR A 77 7.93 4.07 1.09
CA THR A 77 7.53 3.12 2.15
C THR A 77 6.52 2.10 1.64
N LEU A 78 5.47 2.53 0.94
CA LEU A 78 4.45 1.63 0.37
C LEU A 78 5.04 0.68 -0.68
N GLY A 79 6.00 1.16 -1.47
CA GLY A 79 6.71 0.34 -2.46
C GLY A 79 7.59 -0.75 -1.85
N LYS A 80 8.18 -0.54 -0.67
CA LYS A 80 8.92 -1.60 0.05
C LYS A 80 8.04 -2.80 0.39
N TYR A 81 6.75 -2.56 0.59
CA TYR A 81 5.76 -3.59 0.89
C TYR A 81 4.99 -4.02 -0.37
N ASN A 82 5.43 -3.67 -1.59
CA ASN A 82 4.72 -3.97 -2.84
C ASN A 82 3.26 -3.47 -2.89
N LEU A 83 2.87 -2.52 -2.04
CA LEU A 83 1.53 -1.95 -2.01
C LEU A 83 1.31 -0.97 -3.17
N VAL A 84 2.41 -0.33 -3.60
CA VAL A 84 2.45 0.60 -4.73
C VAL A 84 3.67 0.29 -5.58
N GLU A 85 3.49 0.25 -6.89
CA GLU A 85 4.56 0.17 -7.86
C GLU A 85 4.81 1.55 -8.48
N MET A 86 6.09 1.90 -8.67
CA MET A 86 6.48 3.08 -9.44
C MET A 86 6.83 2.67 -10.86
N GLN A 87 5.96 2.97 -11.81
CA GLN A 87 6.20 2.65 -13.22
C GLN A 87 6.93 3.80 -13.90
N SER A 88 8.06 3.50 -14.53
CA SER A 88 8.78 4.46 -15.36
C SER A 88 8.20 4.49 -16.76
N THR A 89 7.71 5.65 -17.19
CA THR A 89 7.17 5.86 -18.54
C THR A 89 7.91 7.01 -19.20
N LYS A 90 8.81 6.71 -20.14
CA LYS A 90 9.65 7.60 -20.99
C LYS A 90 10.37 8.76 -20.27
N ASN A 91 9.66 9.64 -19.55
CA ASN A 91 10.18 10.78 -18.79
C ASN A 91 9.55 10.98 -17.40
N MET A 92 8.60 10.13 -16.96
CA MET A 92 7.87 10.31 -15.70
C MET A 92 7.76 9.03 -14.89
N LEU A 93 7.66 9.18 -13.58
CA LEU A 93 7.40 8.11 -12.61
C LEU A 93 5.96 8.20 -12.14
N ARG A 94 5.13 7.25 -12.55
CA ARG A 94 3.72 7.16 -12.15
C ARG A 94 3.54 6.12 -11.04
N PRO A 95 2.86 6.45 -9.94
CA PRO A 95 2.49 5.46 -8.92
C PRO A 95 1.28 4.65 -9.39
N THR A 96 1.28 3.34 -9.14
CA THR A 96 0.15 2.43 -9.40
C THR A 96 -0.08 1.56 -8.16
N VAL A 97 -1.33 1.40 -7.73
CA VAL A 97 -1.67 0.55 -6.58
C VAL A 97 -1.73 -0.91 -6.98
N THR A 98 -1.10 -1.78 -6.19
CA THR A 98 -1.12 -3.24 -6.39
C THR A 98 -2.35 -3.88 -5.71
N HIS A 99 -2.69 -3.42 -4.51
CA HIS A 99 -3.78 -3.96 -3.69
C HIS A 99 -4.65 -2.85 -3.11
N GLN A 100 -5.97 -3.05 -3.10
CA GLN A 100 -6.95 -2.06 -2.60
C GLN A 100 -7.70 -2.53 -1.36
N GLU A 101 -7.65 -3.83 -1.06
CA GLU A 101 -8.19 -4.40 0.17
C GLU A 101 -7.07 -5.05 0.97
N PHE A 102 -7.13 -4.86 2.28
CA PHE A 102 -6.14 -5.38 3.22
C PHE A 102 -6.84 -6.13 4.34
N LEU A 103 -6.35 -7.32 4.66
CA LEU A 103 -6.73 -8.09 5.84
C LEU A 103 -5.51 -8.26 6.71
N VAL A 104 -5.56 -7.77 7.94
CA VAL A 104 -4.46 -7.91 8.90
C VAL A 104 -4.81 -9.06 9.84
N VAL A 105 -4.00 -10.11 9.85
CA VAL A 105 -4.16 -11.27 10.73
C VAL A 105 -3.17 -11.13 11.87
N VAL A 106 -3.68 -11.15 13.10
CA VAL A 106 -2.89 -11.05 14.33
C VAL A 106 -3.40 -12.10 15.30
N ASN A 107 -2.49 -12.95 15.77
CA ASN A 107 -2.75 -13.97 16.78
C ASN A 107 -2.27 -13.48 18.14
N ASN A 108 -3.17 -13.46 19.13
CA ASN A 108 -2.91 -12.98 20.49
C ASN A 108 -2.65 -14.11 21.49
N GLU A 109 -2.50 -15.35 21.03
CA GLU A 109 -2.31 -16.53 21.90
C GLU A 109 -0.86 -16.74 22.35
N GLN A 110 -0.15 -15.67 22.68
CA GLN A 110 1.14 -15.73 23.38
C GLN A 110 1.13 -14.92 24.66
#